data_AF-A0A4Q2Y4H6-F1
#
_entry.id   AF-A0A4Q2Y4H6-F1
#
_cell.length_a   1.000
_cell.length_b   1.000
_cell.length_c   1.000
_cell.angle_alpha   90.00
_cell.angle_beta   90.00
_cell.angle_gamma   90.00
#
_symmetry.space_group_name_H-M   'P 1'
#
loop_
_entity.id
_entity.type
_entity.pdbx_description
1 polymer ?
#
loop_
_entity_poly.entity_id
_entity_poly.type
_entity_poly.pdbx_seq_one_letter_code
_entity_poly.pdbx_strand_id
1 'polypeptide(L)'
;MRFTRREFLELSAFSGAGSILGLFPSAGAQEVRLPQDAVRFRPEIEPLVRLLEETSRERLLEEVAMRIKGGTTCQDVITALFLAGIRNIEPKPVGFSFHAVLVVNAAYKASLNSRDSDRWLPVFWALDHFKARQVQDFGQSDWTMEAVREPEVIAADKAAAAFETAMHDW
;
A
#
# COMPACT_ATOMS: atom_id res chain seq x y z
N MET A 1 -23.86 -11.35 -18.31
CA MET A 1 -23.91 -10.66 -19.62
C MET A 1 -22.51 -10.17 -19.95
N ARG A 2 -21.99 -10.42 -21.16
CA ARG A 2 -20.69 -9.89 -21.62
C ARG A 2 -20.96 -8.69 -22.52
N PHE A 3 -20.58 -7.49 -22.09
CA PHE A 3 -20.64 -6.31 -22.93
C PHE A 3 -19.40 -6.23 -23.81
N THR A 4 -19.59 -5.84 -25.06
CA THR A 4 -18.49 -5.52 -25.96
C THR A 4 -17.96 -4.11 -25.67
N ARG A 5 -16.67 -3.86 -25.98
CA ARG A 5 -16.02 -2.54 -25.75
C ARG A 5 -16.76 -1.37 -26.42
N ARG A 6 -17.54 -1.65 -27.45
CA ARG A 6 -18.28 -0.66 -28.23
C ARG A 6 -19.61 -0.27 -27.58
N GLU A 7 -20.32 -1.23 -26.99
CA GLU A 7 -21.55 -0.98 -26.21
C GLU A 7 -21.26 -0.16 -24.94
N PHE A 8 -20.08 -0.35 -24.33
CA PHE A 8 -19.63 0.44 -23.17
C PHE A 8 -19.45 1.93 -23.52
N LEU A 9 -18.94 2.23 -24.71
CA LEU A 9 -18.72 3.62 -25.15
C LEU A 9 -20.04 4.32 -25.53
N GLU A 10 -21.01 3.58 -26.10
CA GLU A 10 -22.33 4.16 -26.40
C GLU A 10 -23.13 4.47 -25.14
N LEU A 11 -23.01 3.65 -24.09
CA LEU A 11 -23.69 3.88 -22.81
C LEU A 11 -23.20 5.15 -22.09
N SER A 12 -21.98 5.59 -22.40
CA SER A 12 -21.35 6.78 -21.83
C SER A 12 -21.89 8.10 -22.42
N ALA A 13 -22.54 8.04 -23.59
CA ALA A 13 -22.99 9.23 -24.31
C ALA A 13 -24.38 9.73 -23.89
N PHE A 14 -25.19 8.90 -23.21
CA PHE A 14 -26.59 9.21 -22.90
C PHE A 14 -26.91 9.39 -21.41
N SER A 15 -25.97 9.16 -20.50
CA SER A 15 -26.22 9.28 -19.07
C SER A 15 -25.15 10.14 -18.42
N GLY A 16 -25.55 11.31 -17.91
CA GLY A 16 -24.69 12.16 -17.09
C GLY A 16 -23.99 11.34 -15.99
N ALA A 17 -22.78 11.75 -15.65
CA ALA A 17 -21.75 11.02 -14.89
C ALA A 17 -22.16 10.45 -13.50
N GLY A 18 -23.43 10.51 -13.09
CA GLY A 18 -23.93 10.00 -11.82
C GLY A 18 -24.49 8.57 -11.83
N SER A 19 -24.95 8.03 -12.97
CA SER A 19 -25.71 6.77 -12.95
C SER A 19 -24.89 5.48 -13.07
N ILE A 20 -23.60 5.56 -13.42
CA ILE A 20 -22.74 4.37 -13.60
C ILE A 20 -22.07 3.95 -12.28
N LEU A 21 -21.96 4.87 -11.31
CA LEU A 21 -21.37 4.59 -9.99
C LEU A 21 -22.27 3.76 -9.07
N GLY A 22 -23.58 3.65 -9.36
CA GLY A 22 -24.54 2.87 -8.56
C GLY A 22 -24.66 1.39 -8.94
N LEU A 23 -23.99 0.94 -10.01
CA LEU A 23 -24.05 -0.43 -10.53
C LEU A 23 -22.89 -1.32 -10.08
N PHE A 24 -21.89 -0.76 -9.42
CA PHE A 24 -20.84 -1.54 -8.80
C PHE A 24 -21.26 -1.87 -7.37
N PRO A 25 -21.24 -3.16 -6.96
CA PRO A 25 -21.33 -3.44 -5.54
C PRO A 25 -20.23 -2.64 -4.87
N SER A 26 -20.60 -1.81 -3.88
CA SER A 26 -19.63 -1.22 -2.96
C SER A 26 -18.80 -2.41 -2.47
N ALA A 27 -17.55 -2.50 -2.92
CA ALA A 27 -16.61 -3.44 -2.35
C ALA A 27 -16.50 -3.00 -0.90
N GLY A 28 -17.24 -3.68 -0.04
CA GLY A 28 -17.40 -3.30 1.35
C GLY A 28 -16.00 -3.15 1.91
N ALA A 29 -15.76 -2.03 2.59
CA ALA A 29 -14.69 -1.94 3.55
C ALA A 29 -14.94 -3.03 4.60
N GLN A 30 -14.58 -4.28 4.29
CA GLN A 30 -14.22 -5.19 5.34
C GLN A 30 -12.98 -4.56 5.95
N GLU A 31 -13.19 -3.93 7.10
CA GLU A 31 -12.15 -3.48 8.01
C GLU A 31 -11.13 -4.62 8.09
N VAL A 32 -9.97 -4.43 7.47
CA VAL A 32 -8.80 -5.24 7.76
C VAL A 32 -8.44 -4.91 9.19
N ARG A 33 -8.99 -5.69 10.14
CA ARG A 33 -8.67 -5.53 11.55
C ARG A 33 -7.29 -6.14 11.76
N LEU A 34 -6.33 -5.30 12.11
CA LEU A 34 -4.99 -5.73 12.48
C LEU A 34 -5.06 -6.73 13.66
N PRO A 35 -4.57 -7.97 13.50
CA PRO A 35 -4.38 -8.93 14.58
C PRO A 35 -3.55 -8.36 15.73
N GLN A 36 -3.73 -8.90 16.95
CA GLN A 36 -3.03 -8.37 18.14
C GLN A 36 -1.51 -8.58 18.10
N ASP A 37 -1.10 -9.65 17.44
CA ASP A 37 0.28 -10.09 17.20
C ASP A 37 0.90 -9.49 15.93
N ALA A 38 0.14 -8.72 15.15
CA ALA A 38 0.68 -8.00 14.01
C ALA A 38 1.69 -6.93 14.42
N VAL A 39 2.67 -6.69 13.55
CA VAL A 39 3.66 -5.64 13.74
C VAL A 39 3.00 -4.27 13.91
N ARG A 40 3.48 -3.53 14.89
CA ARG A 40 3.10 -2.13 15.10
C ARG A 40 4.29 -1.24 14.80
N PHE A 41 4.10 -0.28 13.90
CA PHE A 41 5.12 0.71 13.60
C PHE A 41 5.15 1.79 14.68
N ARG A 42 6.15 2.66 14.57
CA ARG A 42 6.34 3.74 15.55
C ARG A 42 5.12 4.67 15.58
N PRO A 43 4.77 5.25 16.74
CA PRO A 43 3.54 6.04 16.89
C PRO A 43 3.42 7.24 15.94
N GLU A 44 4.53 7.75 15.43
CA GLU A 44 4.55 8.90 14.54
C GLU A 44 4.07 8.58 13.12
N ILE A 45 4.19 7.31 12.68
CA ILE A 45 3.82 6.88 11.32
C ILE A 45 2.65 5.91 11.28
N GLU A 46 2.48 5.09 12.32
CA GLU A 46 1.41 4.08 12.41
C GLU A 46 0.01 4.62 12.07
N PRO A 47 -0.42 5.82 12.52
CA PRO A 47 -1.74 6.35 12.17
C PRO A 47 -1.92 6.58 10.67
N LEU A 48 -0.85 6.97 9.96
CA LEU A 48 -0.90 7.17 8.51
C LEU A 48 -0.90 5.82 7.79
N VAL A 49 -0.11 4.84 8.23
CA VAL A 49 -0.12 3.47 7.69
C VAL A 49 -1.53 2.88 7.78
N ARG A 50 -2.15 2.95 8.95
CA ARG A 50 -3.52 2.46 9.17
C ARG A 50 -4.55 3.18 8.31
N LEU A 51 -4.45 4.50 8.16
CA LEU A 51 -5.32 5.24 7.24
C LEU A 51 -5.19 4.67 5.82
N LEU A 52 -3.98 4.39 5.35
CA LEU A 52 -3.77 3.83 4.03
C LEU A 52 -4.34 2.41 3.90
N GLU A 53 -4.34 1.59 4.95
CA GLU A 53 -4.87 0.22 4.89
C GLU A 53 -6.39 0.14 5.02
N GLU A 54 -6.96 0.91 5.94
CA GLU A 54 -8.38 0.85 6.34
C GLU A 54 -9.29 1.66 5.42
N THR A 55 -8.78 2.73 4.80
CA THR A 55 -9.59 3.59 3.92
C THR A 55 -9.93 2.85 2.62
N SER A 56 -11.19 2.93 2.17
CA SER A 56 -11.59 2.35 0.88
C SER A 56 -10.92 3.07 -0.29
N ARG A 57 -10.79 2.40 -1.43
CA ARG A 57 -10.11 2.96 -2.62
C ARG A 57 -10.70 4.29 -3.07
N GLU A 58 -12.03 4.40 -3.01
CA GLU A 58 -12.80 5.56 -3.48
C GLU A 58 -12.55 6.81 -2.63
N ARG A 59 -12.27 6.62 -1.34
CA ARG A 59 -12.03 7.71 -0.38
C ARG A 59 -10.56 8.00 -0.14
N LEU A 60 -9.66 7.08 -0.50
CA LEU A 60 -8.25 7.16 -0.13
C LEU A 60 -7.60 8.47 -0.57
N LEU A 61 -7.80 8.88 -1.82
CA LEU A 61 -7.15 10.08 -2.36
C LEU A 61 -7.63 11.35 -1.66
N GLU A 62 -8.91 11.41 -1.28
CA GLU A 62 -9.49 12.53 -0.53
C GLU A 62 -8.95 12.58 0.91
N GLU A 63 -8.96 11.46 1.61
CA GLU A 63 -8.42 11.35 2.98
C GLU A 63 -6.93 11.73 3.03
N VAL A 64 -6.13 11.25 2.08
CA VAL A 64 -4.72 11.61 1.97
C VAL A 64 -4.55 13.09 1.63
N ALA A 65 -5.37 13.65 0.74
CA ALA A 65 -5.32 15.08 0.42
C ALA A 65 -5.62 15.95 1.66
N MET A 66 -6.53 15.53 2.54
CA MET A 66 -6.78 16.22 3.81
C MET A 66 -5.56 16.18 4.73
N ARG A 67 -4.85 15.04 4.82
CA ARG A 67 -3.60 14.93 5.59
C ARG A 67 -2.50 15.83 5.03
N ILE A 68 -2.36 15.89 3.71
CA ILE A 68 -1.39 16.76 3.04
C ILE A 68 -1.68 18.24 3.35
N LYS A 69 -2.95 18.66 3.29
CA LYS A 69 -3.36 20.02 3.72
C LYS A 69 -3.03 20.29 5.18
N GLY A 70 -3.05 19.27 6.03
CA GLY A 70 -2.65 19.33 7.43
C GLY A 70 -1.14 19.28 7.69
N GLY A 71 -0.30 19.22 6.65
CA GLY A 71 1.15 19.25 6.76
C GLY A 71 1.86 17.90 6.60
N THR A 72 1.14 16.82 6.28
CA THR A 72 1.78 15.54 5.93
C THR A 72 2.63 15.68 4.67
N THR A 73 3.90 15.28 4.75
CA THR A 73 4.85 15.44 3.66
C THR A 73 4.72 14.32 2.63
N CYS A 74 5.27 14.55 1.43
CA CYS A 74 5.37 13.53 0.39
C CYS A 74 6.15 12.30 0.88
N GLN A 75 7.20 12.53 1.68
CA GLN A 75 7.99 11.48 2.30
C GLN A 75 7.15 10.65 3.27
N ASP A 76 6.35 11.29 4.15
CA ASP A 76 5.49 10.57 5.10
C ASP A 76 4.50 9.64 4.39
N VAL A 77 3.87 10.13 3.31
CA VAL A 77 2.91 9.32 2.52
C VAL A 77 3.60 8.11 1.88
N ILE A 78 4.78 8.30 1.28
CA ILE A 78 5.54 7.22 0.66
C ILE A 78 6.03 6.23 1.72
N THR A 79 6.54 6.70 2.85
CA THR A 79 6.97 5.86 3.96
C THR A 79 5.80 5.03 4.48
N ALA A 80 4.65 5.65 4.73
CA ALA A 80 3.48 4.94 5.18
C ALA A 80 2.99 3.91 4.15
N LEU A 81 3.02 4.25 2.86
CA LEU A 81 2.64 3.34 1.78
C LEU A 81 3.57 2.13 1.71
N PHE A 82 4.88 2.35 1.87
CA PHE A 82 5.87 1.27 1.90
C PHE A 82 5.66 0.33 3.08
N LEU A 83 5.41 0.89 4.28
CA LEU A 83 5.14 0.12 5.49
C LEU A 83 3.82 -0.65 5.41
N ALA A 84 2.76 -0.04 4.86
CA ALA A 84 1.48 -0.71 4.61
C ALA A 84 1.63 -1.87 3.61
N GLY A 85 2.46 -1.69 2.57
CA GLY A 85 2.81 -2.74 1.63
C GLY A 85 3.51 -3.92 2.32
N ILE A 86 4.58 -3.66 3.05
CA ILE A 86 5.36 -4.72 3.73
C ILE A 86 4.52 -5.46 4.77
N ARG A 87 3.69 -4.75 5.55
CA ARG A 87 2.88 -5.36 6.59
C ARG A 87 1.88 -6.39 6.06
N ASN A 88 1.37 -6.20 4.84
CA ASN A 88 0.25 -7.01 4.31
C ASN A 88 0.62 -7.87 3.10
N ILE A 89 1.89 -7.93 2.71
CA ILE A 89 2.35 -8.74 1.57
C ILE A 89 3.12 -9.96 2.08
N GLU A 90 2.49 -11.11 1.93
CA GLU A 90 3.09 -12.41 2.28
C GLU A 90 4.39 -12.64 1.49
N PRO A 91 5.52 -12.95 2.16
CA PRO A 91 6.78 -13.28 1.50
C PRO A 91 6.64 -14.63 0.77
N LYS A 92 6.41 -14.58 -0.54
CA LYS A 92 6.47 -15.74 -1.44
C LYS A 92 7.77 -15.72 -2.25
N PRO A 93 8.26 -16.88 -2.76
CA PRO A 93 9.38 -16.91 -3.68
C PRO A 93 9.18 -15.89 -4.81
N VAL A 94 10.26 -15.21 -5.22
CA VAL A 94 10.26 -14.01 -6.08
C VAL A 94 9.17 -14.03 -7.18
N GLY A 95 8.21 -13.11 -7.07
CA GLY A 95 7.12 -12.95 -8.04
C GLY A 95 5.80 -12.49 -7.39
N PHE A 96 4.89 -11.95 -8.20
CA PHE A 96 3.54 -11.50 -7.78
C PHE A 96 3.52 -10.37 -6.74
N SER A 97 3.12 -10.65 -5.49
CA SER A 97 2.70 -9.63 -4.52
C SER A 97 3.83 -8.70 -4.08
N PHE A 98 5.08 -9.19 -4.01
CA PHE A 98 6.24 -8.35 -3.68
C PHE A 98 6.50 -7.25 -4.72
N HIS A 99 6.04 -7.42 -5.97
CA HIS A 99 6.11 -6.36 -6.98
C HIS A 99 5.41 -5.07 -6.52
N ALA A 100 4.32 -5.19 -5.75
CA ALA A 100 3.61 -4.03 -5.24
C ALA A 100 4.48 -3.18 -4.29
N VAL A 101 5.40 -3.78 -3.53
CA VAL A 101 6.38 -3.06 -2.71
C VAL A 101 7.44 -2.37 -3.58
N LEU A 102 7.94 -3.06 -4.61
CA LEU A 102 8.94 -2.51 -5.53
C LEU A 102 8.41 -1.30 -6.31
N VAL A 103 7.12 -1.31 -6.65
CA VAL A 103 6.43 -0.19 -7.29
C VAL A 103 6.50 1.08 -6.43
N VAL A 104 6.41 0.97 -5.09
CA VAL A 104 6.51 2.13 -4.20
C VAL A 104 7.89 2.80 -4.30
N ASN A 105 8.97 2.02 -4.37
CA ASN A 105 10.31 2.57 -4.58
C ASN A 105 10.46 3.23 -5.96
N ALA A 106 9.83 2.68 -7.00
CA ALA A 106 9.81 3.32 -8.32
C ALA A 106 9.06 4.66 -8.28
N ALA A 107 7.91 4.72 -7.60
CA ALA A 107 7.16 5.95 -7.41
C ALA A 107 7.95 7.00 -6.60
N TYR A 108 8.66 6.58 -5.55
CA TYR A 108 9.57 7.44 -4.80
C TYR A 108 10.66 8.05 -5.68
N LYS A 109 11.36 7.22 -6.46
CA LYS A 109 12.39 7.69 -7.37
C LYS A 109 11.82 8.62 -8.45
N ALA A 110 10.66 8.30 -9.01
CA ALA A 110 10.00 9.17 -9.98
C ALA A 110 9.63 10.53 -9.35
N SER A 111 9.12 10.52 -8.12
CA SER A 111 8.78 11.73 -7.35
C SER A 111 10.01 12.62 -7.11
N LEU A 112 11.14 12.04 -6.68
CA LEU A 112 12.40 12.77 -6.49
C LEU A 112 12.94 13.41 -7.77
N ASN A 113 12.78 12.72 -8.91
CA ASN A 113 13.26 13.20 -10.21
C ASN A 113 12.25 14.08 -10.96
N SER A 114 11.06 14.30 -10.37
CA SER A 114 10.03 15.16 -10.94
C SER A 114 10.24 16.63 -10.56
N ARG A 115 9.68 17.52 -11.38
CA ARG A 115 9.53 18.93 -11.01
C ARG A 115 8.68 19.04 -9.73
N ASP A 116 8.86 20.11 -8.96
CA ASP A 116 8.11 20.29 -7.70
C ASP A 116 6.59 20.23 -7.90
N SER A 117 6.07 20.75 -9.02
CA SER A 117 4.64 20.68 -9.37
C SER A 117 4.13 19.25 -9.61
N ASP A 118 5.01 18.35 -10.03
CA ASP A 118 4.65 17.02 -10.53
C ASP A 118 5.01 15.92 -9.51
N ARG A 119 5.73 16.29 -8.43
CA ARG A 119 6.26 15.39 -7.40
C ARG A 119 5.19 14.46 -6.79
N TRP A 120 3.94 14.91 -6.74
CA TRP A 120 2.82 14.18 -6.18
C TRP A 120 2.18 13.17 -7.15
N LEU A 121 2.32 13.33 -8.47
CA LEU A 121 1.69 12.44 -9.45
C LEU A 121 2.10 10.97 -9.26
N PRO A 122 3.40 10.62 -9.18
CA PRO A 122 3.81 9.24 -8.96
C PRO A 122 3.29 8.66 -7.64
N VAL A 123 3.15 9.52 -6.62
CA VAL A 123 2.70 9.11 -5.28
C VAL A 123 1.21 8.78 -5.27
N PHE A 124 0.37 9.66 -5.83
CA PHE A 124 -1.06 9.39 -5.94
C PHE A 124 -1.36 8.20 -6.84
N TRP A 125 -0.59 8.00 -7.90
CA TRP A 125 -0.69 6.80 -8.71
C TRP A 125 -0.36 5.54 -7.90
N ALA A 126 0.70 5.57 -7.08
CA ALA A 126 1.08 4.42 -6.24
C ALA A 126 0.04 4.10 -5.17
N LEU A 127 -0.63 5.12 -4.59
CA LEU A 127 -1.74 4.95 -3.65
C LEU A 127 -2.92 4.22 -4.29
N ASP A 128 -3.35 4.66 -5.48
CA ASP A 128 -4.42 3.99 -6.22
C ASP A 128 -4.03 2.56 -6.61
N HIS A 129 -2.79 2.37 -7.08
CA HIS A 129 -2.26 1.06 -7.44
C HIS A 129 -2.26 0.10 -6.23
N PHE A 130 -1.81 0.56 -5.07
CA PHE A 130 -1.84 -0.22 -3.83
C PHE A 130 -3.26 -0.70 -3.50
N LYS A 131 -4.26 0.18 -3.60
CA LYS A 131 -5.65 -0.20 -3.36
C LYS A 131 -6.21 -1.13 -4.42
N ALA A 132 -5.88 -0.93 -5.69
CA ALA A 132 -6.26 -1.85 -6.75
C ALA A 132 -5.72 -3.27 -6.48
N ARG A 133 -4.50 -3.38 -5.95
CA ARG A 133 -3.89 -4.64 -5.54
C ARG A 133 -4.56 -5.23 -4.31
N GLN A 134 -4.83 -4.44 -3.28
CA GLN A 134 -5.52 -4.89 -2.07
C GLN A 134 -6.90 -5.48 -2.39
N VAL A 135 -7.65 -4.88 -3.33
CA VAL A 135 -8.94 -5.41 -3.81
C VAL A 135 -8.77 -6.73 -4.58
N GLN A 136 -7.71 -6.87 -5.37
CA GLN A 136 -7.43 -8.10 -6.12
C GLN A 136 -6.95 -9.25 -5.23
N ASP A 137 -6.21 -8.94 -4.17
CA ASP A 137 -5.68 -9.91 -3.22
C ASP A 137 -6.70 -10.27 -2.12
N PHE A 138 -7.82 -9.53 -2.03
CA PHE A 138 -8.91 -9.80 -1.10
C PHE A 138 -9.46 -11.23 -1.26
N GLY A 139 -9.45 -12.00 -0.17
CA GLY A 139 -9.87 -13.40 -0.13
C GLY A 139 -8.82 -14.41 -0.62
N GLN A 140 -7.60 -13.98 -0.98
CA GLN A 140 -6.51 -14.89 -1.36
C GLN A 140 -5.59 -15.27 -0.19
N SER A 141 -5.37 -14.36 0.78
CA SER A 141 -4.56 -14.60 1.97
C SER A 141 -4.87 -13.51 3.01
N ASP A 142 -5.14 -13.91 4.26
CA ASP A 142 -5.30 -13.00 5.41
C ASP A 142 -3.97 -12.74 6.13
N TRP A 143 -2.86 -12.93 5.41
CA TRP A 143 -1.52 -12.80 5.99
C TRP A 143 -1.21 -11.36 6.38
N THR A 144 -0.58 -11.21 7.55
CA THR A 144 0.03 -9.96 8.00
C THR A 144 1.34 -10.27 8.69
N MET A 145 2.29 -9.33 8.67
CA MET A 145 3.57 -9.49 9.32
C MET A 145 3.41 -9.53 10.84
N GLU A 146 3.81 -10.63 11.46
CA GLU A 146 3.87 -10.78 12.90
C GLU A 146 4.92 -9.85 13.53
N ALA A 147 4.72 -9.51 14.79
CA ALA A 147 5.71 -8.78 15.57
C ALA A 147 7.02 -9.59 15.70
N VAL A 148 8.14 -8.87 15.74
CA VAL A 148 9.46 -9.49 15.90
C VAL A 148 9.52 -10.24 17.22
N ARG A 149 10.03 -11.47 17.17
CA ARG A 149 10.35 -12.27 18.36
C ARG A 149 11.67 -11.78 18.94
N GLU A 150 11.61 -10.71 19.75
CA GLU A 150 12.78 -10.04 20.34
C GLU A 150 13.84 -10.99 20.95
N PRO A 151 13.49 -12.08 21.66
CA PRO A 151 14.49 -13.00 22.20
C PRO A 151 15.31 -13.77 21.16
N GLU A 152 14.81 -13.86 19.91
CA GLU A 152 15.50 -14.52 18.79
C GLU A 152 16.41 -13.57 18.02
N VAL A 153 16.30 -12.25 18.25
CA VAL A 153 17.12 -11.25 17.57
C VAL A 153 18.51 -11.21 18.20
N ILE A 154 19.54 -11.28 17.36
CA ILE A 154 20.93 -11.20 17.81
C ILE A 154 21.15 -9.83 18.46
N ALA A 155 21.69 -9.83 19.68
CA ALA A 155 22.03 -8.62 20.40
C ALA A 155 22.97 -7.72 19.56
N ALA A 156 22.73 -6.41 19.57
CA ALA A 156 23.41 -5.47 18.68
C ALA A 156 24.94 -5.50 18.79
N ASP A 157 25.47 -5.74 19.99
CA ASP A 157 26.90 -5.88 20.28
C ASP A 157 27.53 -7.15 19.65
N LYS A 158 26.70 -8.16 19.34
CA LYS A 158 27.11 -9.42 18.71
C LYS A 158 26.83 -9.47 17.22
N ALA A 159 26.06 -8.53 16.69
CA ALA A 159 25.59 -8.55 15.29
C ALA A 159 26.75 -8.60 14.28
N ALA A 160 27.81 -7.82 14.48
CA ALA A 160 28.95 -7.78 13.57
C ALA A 160 29.72 -9.12 13.53
N ALA A 161 30.02 -9.70 14.70
CA ALA A 161 30.71 -10.98 14.79
C ALA A 161 29.87 -12.13 14.23
N ALA A 162 28.56 -12.11 14.48
CA ALA A 162 27.64 -13.11 13.93
C ALA A 162 27.54 -13.01 12.40
N PHE A 163 27.53 -11.80 11.84
CA PHE A 163 27.56 -11.59 10.40
C PHE A 163 28.85 -12.08 9.76
N GLU A 164 30.02 -11.74 10.33
CA GLU A 164 31.32 -12.21 9.84
C GLU A 164 31.41 -13.74 9.83
N THR A 165 30.98 -14.38 10.93
CA THR A 165 30.93 -15.85 11.02
C THR A 165 30.04 -16.44 9.93
N ALA A 166 28.81 -15.92 9.76
CA ALA A 166 27.88 -16.39 8.74
C ALA A 166 28.42 -16.21 7.32
N MET A 167 29.13 -15.10 7.03
CA MET A 167 29.76 -14.86 5.73
C MET A 167 30.96 -15.77 5.45
N HIS A 168 31.65 -16.25 6.50
CA HIS A 168 32.70 -17.25 6.37
C HIS A 168 32.15 -18.66 6.13
N ASP A 169 30.97 -18.97 6.69
CA ASP A 169 30.32 -20.27 6.58
C ASP A 169 29.47 -20.43 5.30
N TRP A 170 29.29 -19.36 4.52
CA TRP A 170 28.53 -19.32 3.26
C TRP A 170 29.36 -19.75 2.05
#